data_AF-A0A9E8NC98-F1
#
_entry.id   AF-A0A9E8NC98-F1
#
_cell.length_a   1.000
_cell.length_b   1.000
_cell.length_c   1.000
_cell.angle_alpha   90.00
_cell.angle_beta   90.00
_cell.angle_gamma   90.00
#
_symmetry.space_group_name_H-M   'P 1'
#
loop_
_entity.id
_entity.type
_entity.pdbx_description
1 polymer ?
#
loop_
_entity_poly.entity_id
_entity_poly.type
_entity_poly.pdbx_seq_one_letter_code
_entity_poly.pdbx_strand_id
1 'polypeptide(L)'
;MLTDPIADYLTRLRNAIKAKHRVVEIPASNIKKEITKVLFDKGYIQSYKFDEVGPQGTIKIALKYNPVTKQSAIVKLERVSKPGLRKYSGSSTLPRVLGGLGTVIISTSKGVMTDKEAKTLNVGGEVLCFVY
;
A
#
# COMPACT_ATOMS: atom_id res chain seq x y z
N MET A 1 15.51 -13.17 10.21
CA MET A 1 14.76 -13.65 9.02
C MET A 1 13.63 -12.67 8.73
N LEU A 2 13.55 -12.13 7.51
CA LEU A 2 12.41 -11.30 7.09
C LEU A 2 11.26 -12.22 6.65
N THR A 3 10.17 -12.26 7.41
CA THR A 3 9.06 -13.21 7.17
C THR A 3 7.91 -12.62 6.34
N ASP A 4 7.67 -11.30 6.39
CA ASP A 4 6.69 -10.62 5.54
C ASP A 4 7.27 -9.29 4.98
N PRO A 5 7.72 -9.28 3.70
CA PRO A 5 8.23 -8.07 3.05
C PRO A 5 7.20 -6.95 2.91
N ILE A 6 5.89 -7.26 2.83
CA ILE A 6 4.82 -6.26 2.72
C ILE A 6 4.61 -5.61 4.09
N ALA A 7 4.63 -6.38 5.17
CA ALA A 7 4.54 -5.84 6.51
C ALA A 7 5.72 -4.90 6.83
N ASP A 8 6.94 -5.24 6.42
CA ASP A 8 8.11 -4.36 6.52
C ASP A 8 7.91 -3.06 5.73
N TYR A 9 7.45 -3.13 4.48
CA TYR A 9 7.13 -1.96 3.65
C TYR A 9 6.15 -1.01 4.35
N LEU A 10 5.03 -1.53 4.86
CA LEU A 10 4.02 -0.73 5.57
C LEU A 10 4.55 -0.15 6.87
N THR A 11 5.43 -0.88 7.56
CA THR A 11 6.02 -0.44 8.82
C THR A 11 7.04 0.67 8.60
N ARG A 12 7.87 0.60 7.55
CA ARG A 12 8.79 1.69 7.18
C ARG A 12 8.04 2.98 6.83
N LEU A 13 6.96 2.87 6.05
CA LEU A 13 6.08 4.01 5.76
C LEU A 13 5.49 4.59 7.05
N ARG A 14 4.91 3.74 7.92
CA ARG A 14 4.32 4.18 9.19
C ARG A 14 5.33 4.89 10.08
N ASN A 15 6.54 4.34 10.22
CA ASN A 15 7.60 4.91 11.04
C ASN A 15 8.07 6.26 10.48
N ALA A 16 8.21 6.37 9.16
CA ALA A 16 8.57 7.61 8.51
C ALA A 16 7.50 8.70 8.65
N ILE A 17 6.22 8.35 8.55
CA ILE A 17 5.10 9.26 8.82
C ILE A 17 5.15 9.75 10.27
N LYS A 18 5.36 8.83 11.23
CA LYS A 18 5.49 9.16 12.65
C LYS A 18 6.68 10.09 12.93
N ALA A 19 7.80 9.87 12.23
CA ALA A 19 8.99 10.70 12.29
C ALA A 19 8.91 11.98 11.43
N LYS A 20 7.79 12.22 10.73
CA LYS A 20 7.56 13.37 9.83
C LYS A 20 8.64 13.51 8.74
N HIS A 21 9.18 12.40 8.25
CA HIS A 21 10.12 12.41 7.14
C HIS A 21 9.42 12.79 5.83
N ARG A 22 10.12 13.51 4.95
CA ARG A 22 9.60 13.89 3.63
C ARG A 22 9.74 12.76 2.62
N VAL A 23 10.81 11.98 2.73
CA VAL A 23 11.16 10.90 1.79
C VAL A 23 11.46 9.64 2.57
N VAL A 24 11.07 8.48 2.01
CA VAL A 24 11.33 7.15 2.56
C VAL A 24 11.97 6.28 1.49
N GLU A 25 12.99 5.53 1.88
CA GLU A 25 13.66 4.57 1.00
C GLU A 25 13.36 3.15 1.47
N ILE A 26 12.88 2.31 0.54
CA ILE A 26 12.47 0.93 0.83
C ILE A 26 13.03 0.00 -0.25
N PRO A 27 13.53 -1.21 0.10
CA PRO A 27 13.95 -2.19 -0.89
C PRO A 27 12.83 -2.57 -1.84
N ALA A 28 13.12 -2.60 -3.14
CA ALA A 28 12.12 -2.86 -4.16
C ALA A 28 11.74 -4.34 -4.25
N SER A 29 10.51 -4.57 -4.70
CA SER A 29 9.98 -5.85 -5.14
C SER A 29 8.77 -5.57 -6.03
N ASN A 30 8.39 -6.49 -6.92
CA ASN A 30 7.30 -6.25 -7.86
C ASN A 30 5.99 -5.89 -7.14
N ILE A 31 5.63 -6.62 -6.08
CA ILE A 31 4.43 -6.32 -5.28
C ILE A 31 4.53 -4.93 -4.61
N LYS A 32 5.68 -4.57 -4.03
CA LYS A 32 5.86 -3.24 -3.41
C LYS A 32 5.77 -2.11 -4.46
N LYS A 33 6.30 -2.34 -5.68
CA LYS A 33 6.19 -1.37 -6.78
C LYS A 33 4.71 -1.14 -7.13
N GLU A 34 3.93 -2.20 -7.28
CA GLU A 34 2.49 -2.09 -7.58
C GLU A 34 1.69 -1.43 -6.45
N ILE A 35 1.95 -1.79 -5.18
CA ILE A 35 1.33 -1.11 -4.03
C ILE A 35 1.65 0.39 -4.05
N THR A 36 2.90 0.76 -4.37
CA THR A 36 3.31 2.17 -4.43
C THR A 36 2.59 2.94 -5.54
N LYS A 37 2.40 2.31 -6.71
CA LYS A 37 1.59 2.90 -7.80
C LYS A 37 0.16 3.17 -7.35
N VAL A 38 -0.50 2.18 -6.74
CA VAL A 38 -1.87 2.33 -6.22
C VAL A 38 -1.97 3.46 -5.19
N LEU A 39 -0.97 3.59 -4.29
CA LEU A 39 -0.93 4.67 -3.31
C LEU A 39 -0.81 6.05 -3.97
N PHE A 40 -0.05 6.16 -5.06
CA PHE A 40 0.09 7.39 -5.83
C PHE A 40 -1.20 7.73 -6.58
N ASP A 41 -1.80 6.76 -7.25
CA ASP A 41 -3.03 6.95 -8.04
C ASP A 41 -4.21 7.37 -7.17
N LYS A 42 -4.29 6.87 -5.93
CA LYS A 42 -5.29 7.32 -4.94
C LYS A 42 -4.90 8.59 -4.19
N GLY A 43 -3.72 9.16 -4.47
CA GLY A 43 -3.30 10.47 -3.96
C GLY A 43 -2.81 10.48 -2.51
N TYR A 44 -2.45 9.32 -1.96
CA TYR A 44 -1.90 9.17 -0.59
C TYR A 44 -0.44 9.62 -0.48
N ILE A 45 0.33 9.47 -1.57
CA ILE A 45 1.73 9.90 -1.65
C ILE A 45 1.89 10.98 -2.71
N GLN A 46 2.94 11.79 -2.60
CA GLN A 46 3.14 12.92 -3.49
C GLN A 46 3.83 12.50 -4.79
N SER A 47 4.84 11.65 -4.70
CA SER A 47 5.55 11.08 -5.84
C SER A 47 6.36 9.85 -5.41
N TYR A 48 6.79 9.05 -6.37
CA TYR A 48 7.72 7.96 -6.12
C TYR A 48 8.73 7.84 -7.26
N LYS A 49 9.88 7.22 -6.97
CA LYS A 49 10.91 6.86 -7.95
C LYS A 49 11.39 5.44 -7.69
N PHE A 50 11.60 4.68 -8.75
CA PHE A 50 12.28 3.40 -8.69
C PHE A 50 13.73 3.60 -9.12
N ASP A 51 14.66 3.36 -8.19
CA ASP A 51 16.09 3.38 -8.47
C ASP A 51 16.57 1.92 -8.54
N GLU A 52 17.10 1.50 -9.68
CA GLU A 52 17.58 0.12 -9.91
C GLU A 52 19.04 -0.06 -9.47
N VAL A 53 19.50 0.77 -8.53
CA VAL A 53 20.85 0.70 -8.00
C VAL A 53 20.98 -0.52 -7.08
N GLY A 54 21.91 -1.41 -7.43
CA GLY A 54 22.18 -2.65 -6.70
C GLY A 54 21.23 -3.80 -7.08
N PRO A 55 21.46 -5.00 -6.52
CA PRO A 55 20.80 -6.23 -6.99
C PRO A 55 19.28 -6.26 -6.75
N GLN A 56 18.79 -5.53 -5.75
CA GLN A 56 17.37 -5.55 -5.35
C GLN A 56 16.61 -4.27 -5.76
N GLY A 57 17.32 -3.18 -6.07
CA GLY A 57 16.75 -1.86 -6.29
C GLY A 57 16.08 -1.24 -5.05
N THR A 58 15.75 0.04 -5.14
CA THR A 58 15.11 0.82 -4.08
C THR A 58 13.90 1.61 -4.62
N ILE A 59 12.92 1.79 -3.75
CA ILE A 59 11.74 2.63 -3.97
C ILE A 59 11.89 3.84 -3.08
N LYS A 60 11.98 5.02 -3.70
CA LYS A 60 11.96 6.31 -3.00
C LYS A 60 10.55 6.85 -3.07
N ILE A 61 9.95 7.14 -1.91
CA ILE A 61 8.57 7.60 -1.79
C ILE A 61 8.58 8.98 -1.13
N ALA A 62 8.02 9.98 -1.80
CA ALA A 62 7.76 11.28 -1.22
C ALA A 62 6.39 11.27 -0.53
N LEU A 63 6.38 11.46 0.79
CA LEU A 63 5.18 11.47 1.60
C LEU A 63 4.43 12.80 1.44
N LYS A 64 3.11 12.72 1.32
CA LYS A 64 2.24 13.88 1.17
C LYS A 64 1.78 14.37 2.53
N TYR A 65 2.01 15.66 2.79
CA TYR A 65 1.57 16.34 4.00
C TYR A 65 0.73 17.56 3.66
N ASN A 66 -0.22 17.88 4.53
CA ASN A 66 -0.95 19.13 4.48
C ASN A 66 0.00 20.30 4.85
N PRO A 67 0.09 21.37 4.03
CA PRO A 67 1.01 22.47 4.29
C PRO A 67 0.70 23.25 5.57
N VAL A 68 -0.57 23.29 6.00
CA VAL A 68 -1.02 24.03 7.17
C VAL A 68 -0.98 23.14 8.42
N THR A 69 -1.68 22.00 8.40
CA THR A 69 -1.84 21.14 9.58
C THR A 69 -0.64 20.21 9.80
N LYS A 70 0.26 20.08 8.82
CA LYS A 70 1.37 19.11 8.80
C LYS A 70 0.94 17.65 8.98
N GLN A 71 -0.35 17.36 8.80
CA GLN A 71 -0.88 16.00 8.86
C GLN A 71 -0.56 15.26 7.56
N SER A 72 -0.21 13.99 7.69
CA SER A 72 0.01 13.09 6.55
C SER A 72 -1.33 12.75 5.89
N ALA A 73 -1.33 12.58 4.56
CA ALA A 73 -2.51 12.07 3.83
C ALA A 73 -2.84 10.61 4.19
N ILE A 74 -1.87 9.87 4.73
CA ILE A 74 -2.05 8.53 5.28
C ILE A 74 -2.16 8.64 6.81
N VAL A 75 -3.27 8.19 7.37
CA VAL A 75 -3.53 8.14 8.82
C VAL A 75 -3.11 6.79 9.40
N LYS A 76 -3.48 5.68 8.74
CA LYS A 76 -3.24 4.32 9.18
C LYS A 76 -2.99 3.36 8.02
N LEU A 77 -1.99 2.51 8.22
CA LEU A 77 -1.60 1.41 7.33
C LEU A 77 -1.74 0.09 8.08
N GLU A 78 -2.52 -0.85 7.57
CA GLU A 78 -2.81 -2.10 8.25
C GLU A 78 -2.66 -3.31 7.32
N ARG A 79 -1.88 -4.31 7.74
CA ARG A 79 -1.67 -5.57 7.01
C ARG A 79 -2.76 -6.58 7.38
N VAL A 80 -3.54 -7.01 6.39
CA VAL A 80 -4.74 -7.84 6.59
C VAL A 80 -4.43 -9.32 6.45
N SER A 81 -4.09 -9.78 5.24
CA SER A 81 -3.54 -11.12 5.05
C SER A 81 -2.16 -11.18 5.71
N LYS A 82 -1.77 -12.28 6.35
CA LYS A 82 -0.44 -12.45 6.95
C LYS A 82 0.07 -13.86 6.60
N PRO A 83 1.38 -14.13 6.62
CA PRO A 83 1.89 -15.48 6.32
C PRO A 83 1.23 -16.59 7.14
N GLY A 84 0.93 -16.34 8.43
CA GLY A 84 0.23 -17.29 9.30
C GLY A 84 -1.29 -17.37 9.11
N LEU A 85 -1.91 -16.40 8.43
CA LEU A 85 -3.34 -16.44 8.11
C LEU A 85 -3.61 -15.62 6.85
N ARG A 86 -3.79 -16.33 5.72
CA ARG A 86 -4.13 -15.69 4.45
C ARG A 86 -5.61 -15.33 4.42
N LYS A 87 -5.91 -14.11 3.95
CA LYS A 87 -7.28 -13.57 3.87
C LYS A 87 -7.64 -13.35 2.40
N TYR A 88 -8.59 -14.14 1.91
CA TYR A 88 -9.14 -14.03 0.56
C TYR A 88 -10.58 -13.54 0.61
N SER A 89 -11.01 -12.87 -0.45
CA SER A 89 -12.37 -12.38 -0.58
C SER A 89 -12.80 -12.41 -2.04
N GLY A 90 -14.05 -12.81 -2.27
CA GLY A 90 -14.66 -12.81 -3.60
C GLY A 90 -15.10 -11.40 -4.00
N SER A 91 -15.36 -11.17 -5.29
CA SER A 91 -15.74 -9.85 -5.81
C SER A 91 -16.94 -9.22 -5.09
N SER A 92 -17.92 -10.04 -4.70
CA SER A 92 -19.13 -9.62 -3.97
C SER A 92 -18.92 -9.37 -2.49
N THR A 93 -17.91 -10.01 -1.87
CA THR A 93 -17.66 -9.95 -0.42
C THR A 93 -16.47 -9.07 -0.05
N LEU A 94 -15.98 -8.27 -0.99
CA LEU A 94 -14.83 -7.39 -0.79
C LEU A 94 -15.07 -6.40 0.36
N PRO A 95 -14.18 -6.39 1.37
CA PRO A 95 -14.34 -5.56 2.55
C PRO A 95 -14.32 -4.08 2.17
N ARG A 96 -15.02 -3.26 2.96
CA ARG A 96 -14.99 -1.80 2.84
C ARG A 96 -14.33 -1.21 4.07
N VAL A 97 -13.50 -0.19 3.88
CA VAL A 97 -12.82 0.52 4.96
C VAL A 97 -13.44 1.92 5.09
N LEU A 98 -13.79 2.31 6.32
CA LEU A 98 -14.44 3.59 6.63
C LEU A 98 -15.62 3.93 5.70
N GLY A 99 -16.52 2.96 5.48
CA GLY A 99 -17.68 3.16 4.60
C GLY A 99 -17.36 3.37 3.10
N GLY A 100 -16.11 3.18 2.67
CA GLY A 100 -15.65 3.40 1.29
C GLY A 100 -14.76 4.64 1.08
N LEU A 101 -14.43 5.33 2.18
CA LEU A 101 -13.45 6.43 2.21
C LEU A 101 -12.01 5.91 2.25
N GLY A 102 -11.77 4.76 2.89
CA GLY A 102 -10.48 4.09 2.86
C GLY A 102 -10.29 3.26 1.60
N THR A 103 -9.03 2.94 1.30
CA THR A 103 -8.65 2.09 0.17
C THR A 103 -8.24 0.71 0.66
N VAL A 104 -8.78 -0.32 0.04
CA VAL A 104 -8.33 -1.70 0.22
C VAL A 104 -7.49 -2.10 -0.97
N ILE A 105 -6.28 -2.59 -0.72
CA ILE A 105 -5.38 -3.08 -1.76
C ILE A 105 -5.48 -4.61 -1.81
N ILE A 106 -5.76 -5.13 -3.00
CA ILE A 106 -6.05 -6.55 -3.24
C ILE A 106 -5.13 -7.08 -4.33
N SER A 107 -4.59 -8.27 -4.12
CA SER A 107 -3.90 -9.02 -5.16
C SER A 107 -4.89 -9.93 -5.88
N THR A 108 -5.12 -9.67 -7.16
CA THR A 108 -6.03 -10.47 -8.01
C THR A 108 -5.24 -11.18 -9.10
N SER A 109 -5.91 -12.04 -9.88
CA SER A 109 -5.30 -12.68 -11.07
C SER A 109 -4.91 -11.69 -12.18
N LYS A 110 -5.47 -10.48 -12.16
CA LYS A 110 -5.18 -9.40 -13.13
C LYS A 110 -4.18 -8.37 -12.59
N GLY A 111 -3.58 -8.61 -11.43
CA GLY A 111 -2.62 -7.71 -10.78
C GLY A 111 -3.13 -7.15 -9.45
N VAL A 112 -2.34 -6.22 -8.89
CA VAL A 112 -2.66 -5.54 -7.63
C VAL A 112 -3.50 -4.30 -7.95
N MET A 113 -4.65 -4.18 -7.31
CA MET A 113 -5.62 -3.10 -7.57
C MET A 113 -6.43 -2.77 -6.32
N THR A 114 -7.31 -1.78 -6.43
CA THR A 114 -8.20 -1.39 -5.33
C THR A 114 -9.50 -2.20 -5.30
N ASP A 115 -10.20 -2.20 -4.17
CA ASP A 115 -11.52 -2.85 -4.04
C ASP A 115 -12.55 -2.32 -5.03
N LYS A 116 -12.51 -1.03 -5.35
CA LYS A 116 -13.43 -0.42 -6.32
C LYS A 116 -13.16 -0.94 -7.73
N GLU A 117 -11.89 -0.98 -8.15
CA GLU A 117 -11.49 -1.55 -9.45
C GLU A 117 -11.80 -3.05 -9.54
N ALA A 118 -11.51 -3.80 -8.47
CA ALA A 118 -11.79 -5.24 -8.41
C ALA A 118 -13.29 -5.54 -8.51
N LYS A 119 -14.16 -4.71 -7.91
CA LYS A 119 -15.62 -4.81 -8.07
C LYS A 119 -16.07 -4.54 -9.49
N THR A 120 -15.55 -3.48 -10.13
CA THR A 120 -15.89 -3.16 -11.53
C THR A 120 -15.50 -4.30 -12.48
N LEU A 121 -14.36 -4.93 -12.23
CA LEU A 121 -13.88 -6.06 -13.03
C LEU A 121 -14.50 -7.41 -12.63
N ASN A 122 -15.32 -7.43 -11.56
CA ASN A 122 -15.90 -8.62 -10.96
C ASN A 122 -14.87 -9.72 -10.62
N VAL A 123 -13.72 -9.32 -10.05
CA VAL A 123 -12.63 -10.23 -9.67
C VAL A 123 -12.38 -10.17 -8.16
N GLY A 124 -12.21 -11.34 -7.53
CA GLY A 124 -11.79 -11.47 -6.14
C GLY A 124 -10.27 -11.63 -5.98
N GLY A 125 -9.79 -11.75 -4.74
CA GLY A 125 -8.35 -11.92 -4.52
C GLY A 125 -7.93 -11.97 -3.05
N GLU A 126 -6.61 -11.92 -2.85
CA GLU A 126 -6.00 -11.80 -1.52
C GLU A 126 -6.06 -10.35 -1.05
N VAL A 127 -6.64 -10.12 0.13
CA VAL A 127 -6.71 -8.78 0.74
C VAL A 127 -5.36 -8.48 1.39
N LEU A 128 -4.57 -7.61 0.76
CA LEU A 128 -3.22 -7.33 1.21
C LEU A 128 -3.21 -6.38 2.42
N CYS A 129 -3.72 -5.18 2.24
CA CYS A 129 -3.69 -4.15 3.27
C CYS A 129 -4.82 -3.14 3.12
N PHE A 130 -5.07 -2.43 4.23
CA PHE A 130 -5.96 -1.29 4.30
C PHE A 130 -5.15 -0.01 4.49
N VAL A 131 -5.59 1.05 3.81
CA VAL A 131 -4.98 2.38 3.83
C VAL A 131 -6.08 3.42 4.02
N TYR A 132 -5.94 4.29 5.01
CA TYR A 132 -6.81 5.44 5.25
C TYR A 132 -6.12 6.49 6.10
#